data_AF-A0A416E6Y7-F1
#
_entry.id   AF-A0A416E6Y7-F1
#
_cell.length_a   1.000
_cell.length_b   1.000
_cell.length_c   1.000
_cell.angle_alpha   90.00
_cell.angle_beta   90.00
_cell.angle_gamma   90.00
#
_symmetry.space_group_name_H-M   'P 1'
#
loop_
_entity.id
_entity.type
_entity.pdbx_description
1 polymer ?
#
loop_
_entity_poly.entity_id
_entity_poly.type
_entity_poly.pdbx_seq_one_letter_code
_entity_poly.pdbx_strand_id
1 'polypeptide(L)'
;MNIYELMDSVIYCDNIESGMKSLLELVSILDKERYTSRLLDEFYWRRQNGSIRLFDYDLVSDERGKNYCIESGCVALSLYIILTIPSHKKPKQTLKELQNYAEKQLEYCKTESNSITDVRIEKVIQYFDDNYQFMKKVFNYKNRKVPFLILDMKKEDYVSEYLTLEDPDNFLYFCFFFFASDETENGRTVEEEVFYNFSLALIRKYFGKDGISDSFVELLKTTCIPKIEEISMDQQIVILAELLSAGLMYESPFQEYYISTLFSNDIKTIYKAVAERMLNAITTPD
;
A
#
# COMPACT_ATOMS: atom_id res chain seq x y z
N MET A 1 15.40 17.71 24.02
CA MET A 1 14.01 17.28 23.77
C MET A 1 13.59 16.38 24.91
N ASN A 2 12.39 16.57 25.48
CA ASN A 2 11.90 15.63 26.49
C ASN A 2 11.48 14.30 25.84
N ILE A 3 11.35 13.21 26.60
CA ILE A 3 11.09 11.89 26.02
C ILE A 3 9.74 11.79 25.29
N TYR A 4 8.74 12.58 25.68
CA TYR A 4 7.43 12.59 25.03
C TYR A 4 7.45 13.38 23.72
N GLU A 5 8.19 14.50 23.67
CA GLU A 5 8.48 15.22 22.42
C GLU A 5 9.25 14.33 21.44
N LEU A 6 10.18 13.51 21.95
CA LEU A 6 10.92 12.55 21.14
C LEU A 6 10.02 11.41 20.62
N MET A 7 9.07 10.94 21.42
CA MET A 7 8.05 9.99 20.95
C MET A 7 7.19 10.59 19.84
N ASP A 8 6.77 11.85 20.01
CA ASP A 8 5.96 12.56 19.02
C ASP A 8 6.76 12.85 17.74
N SER A 9 8.07 13.15 17.83
CA SER A 9 8.93 13.40 16.67
C SER A 9 9.23 12.15 15.84
N VAL A 10 9.04 10.95 16.40
CA VAL A 10 9.05 9.70 15.63
C VAL A 10 7.81 9.58 14.76
N ILE A 11 6.64 9.96 15.29
CA ILE A 11 5.35 9.77 14.63
C ILE A 11 5.05 10.89 13.64
N TYR A 12 5.29 12.14 14.04
CA TYR A 12 4.97 13.35 13.28
C TYR A 12 6.25 14.01 12.76
N CYS A 13 6.97 13.29 11.89
CA CYS A 13 8.23 13.76 11.32
C CYS A 13 8.03 14.40 9.93
N ASP A 14 8.86 15.39 9.61
CA ASP A 14 8.84 16.07 8.31
C ASP A 14 9.42 15.20 7.18
N ASN A 15 10.37 14.32 7.53
CA ASN A 15 10.96 13.35 6.62
C ASN A 15 11.33 12.08 7.38
N ILE A 16 11.43 10.96 6.66
CA ILE A 16 11.73 9.65 7.25
C ILE A 16 13.07 9.65 8.00
N GLU A 17 14.08 10.37 7.52
CA GLU A 17 15.42 10.38 8.12
C GLU A 17 15.36 10.96 9.55
N SER A 18 14.65 12.08 9.73
CA SER A 18 14.44 12.72 11.03
C SER A 18 13.64 11.86 11.99
N GLY A 19 12.57 11.20 11.51
CA GLY A 19 11.76 10.28 12.32
C GLY A 19 12.55 9.07 12.77
N MET A 20 13.34 8.45 11.88
CA MET A 20 14.13 7.26 12.19
C MET A 20 15.33 7.59 13.09
N LYS A 21 15.99 8.74 12.92
CA LYS A 21 17.01 9.23 13.86
C LYS A 21 16.42 9.47 15.26
N SER A 22 15.22 10.07 15.32
CA SER A 22 14.49 10.22 16.58
C SER A 22 14.18 8.86 17.22
N LEU A 23 13.82 7.85 16.41
CA LEU A 23 13.54 6.51 16.92
C LEU A 23 14.81 5.83 17.48
N LEU A 24 15.96 6.00 16.83
CA LEU A 24 17.25 5.50 17.34
C LEU A 24 17.64 6.19 18.66
N GLU A 25 17.44 7.50 18.77
CA GLU A 25 17.66 8.24 20.01
C GLU A 25 16.73 7.73 21.12
N LEU A 26 15.44 7.53 20.80
CA LEU A 26 14.46 7.00 21.74
C LEU A 26 14.87 5.62 22.25
N VAL A 27 15.30 4.72 21.35
CA VAL A 27 15.78 3.39 21.73
C VAL A 27 17.01 3.49 22.66
N SER A 28 17.98 4.36 22.34
CA SER A 28 19.19 4.53 23.16
C SER A 28 18.90 5.02 24.57
N ILE A 29 17.91 5.90 24.73
CA ILE A 29 17.44 6.39 26.03
C ILE A 29 16.72 5.25 26.76
N LEU A 30 15.74 4.61 26.11
CA LEU A 30 14.90 3.58 26.70
C LEU A 30 15.69 2.34 27.16
N ASP A 31 16.80 2.00 26.51
CA ASP A 31 17.66 0.86 26.89
C ASP A 31 18.39 1.09 28.24
N LYS A 32 18.57 2.36 28.63
CA LYS A 32 19.25 2.76 29.87
C LYS A 32 18.28 3.07 31.02
N GLU A 33 17.00 3.23 30.72
CA GLU A 33 15.98 3.63 31.67
C GLU A 33 15.48 2.47 32.54
N ARG A 34 15.13 2.76 33.80
CA ARG A 34 14.54 1.75 34.69
C ARG A 34 13.06 1.49 34.40
N TYR A 35 12.40 2.43 33.72
CA TYR A 35 10.96 2.42 33.44
C TYR A 35 10.63 2.13 31.97
N THR A 36 11.55 1.47 31.24
CA THR A 36 11.44 1.16 29.80
C THR A 36 10.07 0.62 29.42
N SER A 37 9.52 -0.36 30.17
CA SER A 37 8.23 -0.97 29.84
C SER A 37 7.10 0.06 29.80
N ARG A 38 7.00 0.92 30.82
CA ARG A 38 5.96 1.95 30.91
C ARG A 38 6.09 2.99 29.79
N LEU A 39 7.33 3.34 29.42
CA LEU A 39 7.58 4.31 28.36
C LEU A 39 7.32 3.71 26.98
N LEU A 40 7.56 2.41 26.78
CA LEU A 40 7.13 1.70 25.58
C LEU A 40 5.60 1.65 25.51
N ASP A 41 4.90 1.31 26.61
CA ASP A 41 3.44 1.35 26.66
C ASP A 41 2.89 2.72 26.23
N GLU A 42 3.48 3.80 26.75
CA GLU A 42 3.12 5.18 26.37
C GLU A 42 3.37 5.45 24.89
N PHE A 43 4.52 5.07 24.34
CA PHE A 43 4.84 5.26 22.94
C PHE A 43 3.83 4.56 22.02
N TYR A 44 3.45 3.31 22.33
CA TYR A 44 2.45 2.58 21.58
C TYR A 44 1.04 3.13 21.77
N TRP A 45 0.71 3.64 22.96
CA TRP A 45 -0.55 4.35 23.18
C TRP A 45 -0.62 5.63 22.33
N ARG A 46 0.47 6.40 22.23
CA ARG A 46 0.56 7.59 21.36
C ARG A 46 0.43 7.23 19.89
N ARG A 47 1.10 6.18 19.44
CA ARG A 47 0.93 5.61 18.08
C ARG A 47 -0.54 5.32 17.79
N GLN A 48 -1.25 4.64 18.69
CA GLN A 48 -2.67 4.30 18.51
C GLN A 48 -3.58 5.53 18.51
N ASN A 49 -3.32 6.52 19.36
CA ASN A 49 -4.13 7.75 19.35
C ASN A 49 -3.84 8.63 18.14
N GLY A 50 -2.57 8.68 17.69
CA GLY A 50 -2.18 9.32 16.45
C GLY A 50 -2.85 8.67 15.25
N SER A 51 -2.94 7.33 15.24
CA SER A 51 -3.67 6.61 14.21
C SER A 51 -5.13 7.03 14.19
N ILE A 52 -5.84 6.97 15.33
CA ILE A 52 -7.27 7.34 15.40
C ILE A 52 -7.49 8.77 14.87
N ARG A 53 -6.64 9.72 15.22
CA ARG A 53 -6.76 11.11 14.73
C ARG A 53 -6.58 11.20 13.22
N LEU A 54 -5.53 10.61 12.65
CA LEU A 54 -5.30 10.66 11.20
C LEU A 54 -6.36 9.87 10.43
N PHE A 55 -6.87 8.77 11.01
CA PHE A 55 -7.96 7.96 10.45
C PHE A 55 -9.31 8.67 10.47
N ASP A 56 -9.64 9.39 11.54
CA ASP A 56 -10.95 10.01 11.72
C ASP A 56 -11.04 11.46 11.22
N TYR A 57 -9.93 12.21 11.14
CA TYR A 57 -9.94 13.59 10.63
C TYR A 57 -9.63 13.70 9.13
N ASP A 58 -8.58 13.04 8.65
CA ASP A 58 -8.09 13.27 7.27
C ASP A 58 -8.79 12.35 6.24
N LEU A 59 -9.22 11.15 6.64
CA LEU A 59 -9.91 10.20 5.75
C LEU A 59 -11.44 10.32 5.74
N VAL A 60 -12.00 11.19 6.59
CA VAL A 60 -13.45 11.41 6.75
C VAL A 60 -13.88 12.80 6.24
N SER A 61 -12.95 13.72 5.95
CA SER A 61 -13.32 15.09 5.55
C SER A 61 -14.05 15.11 4.19
N ASP A 62 -15.31 15.54 4.23
CA ASP A 62 -16.34 15.41 3.19
C ASP A 62 -16.23 16.45 2.06
N GLU A 63 -15.11 17.16 1.92
CA GLU A 63 -15.09 18.40 1.13
C GLU A 63 -15.18 18.19 -0.41
N ARG A 64 -15.14 16.96 -0.93
CA ARG A 64 -15.09 16.72 -2.40
C ARG A 64 -15.96 15.59 -2.95
N GLY A 65 -16.76 14.88 -2.15
CA GLY A 65 -17.59 13.76 -2.65
C GLY A 65 -16.82 12.59 -3.29
N LYS A 66 -15.49 12.53 -3.10
CA LYS A 66 -14.61 11.45 -3.60
C LYS A 66 -14.42 10.38 -2.54
N ASN A 67 -14.37 9.12 -2.95
CA ASN A 67 -14.15 7.96 -2.07
C ASN A 67 -12.65 7.65 -1.82
N TYR A 68 -11.75 8.59 -2.14
CA TYR A 68 -10.31 8.49 -1.92
C TYR A 68 -9.70 9.82 -1.49
N CYS A 69 -8.50 9.74 -0.93
CA CYS A 69 -7.58 10.87 -0.78
C CYS A 69 -6.20 10.49 -1.31
N ILE A 70 -5.47 11.49 -1.79
CA ILE A 70 -4.06 11.35 -2.18
C ILE A 70 -3.29 12.32 -1.30
N GLU A 71 -2.41 11.80 -0.45
CA GLU A 71 -1.66 12.59 0.53
C GLU A 71 -0.16 12.43 0.32
N SER A 72 0.59 13.46 0.70
CA SER A 72 2.06 13.47 0.64
C SER A 72 2.66 14.18 1.86
N GLY A 73 3.99 14.14 1.99
CA GLY A 73 4.69 14.82 3.08
C GLY A 73 4.40 14.21 4.45
N CYS A 74 4.28 15.06 5.48
CA CYS A 74 4.21 14.65 6.88
C CYS A 74 3.03 13.71 7.15
N VAL A 75 1.87 13.91 6.52
CA VAL A 75 0.67 13.07 6.73
C VAL A 75 0.91 11.64 6.21
N ALA A 76 1.39 11.51 4.98
CA ALA A 76 1.71 10.22 4.37
C ALA A 76 2.78 9.47 5.17
N LEU A 77 3.84 10.18 5.58
CA LEU A 77 4.92 9.62 6.41
C LEU A 77 4.41 9.19 7.79
N SER A 78 3.60 10.01 8.45
CA SER A 78 3.04 9.69 9.77
C SER A 78 2.20 8.42 9.71
N LEU A 79 1.32 8.31 8.70
CA LEU A 79 0.51 7.11 8.47
C LEU A 79 1.38 5.88 8.19
N TYR A 80 2.39 6.01 7.33
CA TYR A 80 3.32 4.93 7.03
C TYR A 80 4.04 4.43 8.29
N ILE A 81 4.59 5.32 9.12
CA ILE A 81 5.27 4.96 10.37
C ILE A 81 4.29 4.30 11.34
N ILE A 82 3.11 4.89 11.54
CA ILE A 82 2.07 4.36 12.43
C ILE A 82 1.67 2.94 12.02
N LEU A 83 1.59 2.66 10.72
CA LEU A 83 1.14 1.36 10.22
C LEU A 83 2.26 0.32 10.19
N THR A 84 3.50 0.72 9.89
CA THR A 84 4.62 -0.21 9.67
C THR A 84 5.52 -0.41 10.89
N ILE A 85 5.45 0.45 11.91
CA ILE A 85 6.29 0.30 13.09
C ILE A 85 6.01 -1.04 13.82
N PRO A 86 7.06 -1.80 14.20
CA PRO A 86 6.91 -3.11 14.82
C PRO A 86 5.96 -3.15 16.01
N SER A 87 5.29 -4.28 16.23
CA SER A 87 4.32 -4.43 17.31
C SER A 87 4.96 -4.43 18.70
N HIS A 88 4.18 -4.03 19.71
CA HIS A 88 4.64 -4.05 21.10
C HIS A 88 4.77 -5.50 21.60
N LYS A 89 5.95 -5.85 22.11
CA LYS A 89 6.31 -7.18 22.65
C LYS A 89 6.98 -6.98 24.00
N LYS A 90 7.84 -7.92 24.42
CA LYS A 90 8.66 -7.74 25.61
C LYS A 90 9.69 -6.62 25.38
N PRO A 91 10.00 -5.78 26.39
CA PRO A 91 10.80 -4.57 26.21
C PRO A 91 12.10 -4.74 25.41
N LYS A 92 12.96 -5.70 25.79
CA LYS A 92 14.23 -5.95 25.08
C LYS A 92 14.04 -6.35 23.61
N GLN A 93 13.00 -7.12 23.33
CA GLN A 93 12.69 -7.53 21.96
C GLN A 93 12.15 -6.34 21.15
N THR A 94 11.25 -5.56 21.74
CA THR A 94 10.71 -4.34 21.12
C THR A 94 11.82 -3.34 20.80
N LEU A 95 12.72 -3.04 21.74
CA LEU A 95 13.82 -2.10 21.48
C LEU A 95 14.71 -2.55 20.32
N LYS A 96 15.05 -3.84 20.27
CA LYS A 96 15.82 -4.41 19.16
C LYS A 96 15.07 -4.31 17.83
N GLU A 97 13.78 -4.60 17.81
CA GLU A 97 12.97 -4.52 16.59
C GLU A 97 12.80 -3.06 16.11
N LEU A 98 12.62 -2.11 17.04
CA LEU A 98 12.58 -0.68 16.72
C LEU A 98 13.91 -0.16 16.16
N GLN A 99 15.04 -0.58 16.75
CA GLN A 99 16.36 -0.24 16.24
C GLN A 99 16.55 -0.78 14.81
N ASN A 100 16.32 -2.07 14.60
CA ASN A 100 16.46 -2.70 13.30
C ASN A 100 15.53 -2.05 12.25
N TYR A 101 14.30 -1.71 12.64
CA TYR A 101 13.36 -1.01 11.77
C TYR A 101 13.93 0.36 11.36
N ALA A 102 14.39 1.17 12.31
CA ALA A 102 14.94 2.49 12.03
C ALA A 102 16.17 2.44 11.13
N GLU A 103 17.12 1.53 11.42
CA GLU A 103 18.32 1.32 10.60
C GLU A 103 17.96 0.95 9.16
N LYS A 104 17.01 0.02 8.98
CA LYS A 104 16.54 -0.39 7.65
C LYS A 104 15.87 0.76 6.89
N GLN A 105 14.99 1.53 7.53
CA GLN A 105 14.33 2.66 6.84
C GLN A 105 15.34 3.76 6.44
N LEU A 106 16.43 3.94 7.20
CA LEU A 106 17.49 4.90 6.87
C LEU A 106 18.25 4.54 5.58
N GLU A 107 18.32 3.26 5.21
CA GLU A 107 18.91 2.83 3.92
C GLU A 107 18.12 3.39 2.72
N TYR A 108 16.83 3.64 2.90
CA TYR A 108 15.89 4.13 1.89
C TYR A 108 15.77 5.66 1.82
N CYS A 109 16.53 6.40 2.65
CA CYS A 109 16.44 7.87 2.75
C CYS A 109 17.20 8.64 1.65
N LYS A 110 17.56 8.00 0.53
CA LYS A 110 18.31 8.65 -0.56
C LYS A 110 17.35 9.29 -1.57
N THR A 111 17.11 10.58 -1.42
CA THR A 111 16.28 11.36 -2.36
C THR A 111 17.09 11.76 -3.59
N GLU A 112 16.60 11.47 -4.80
CA GLU A 112 16.45 12.45 -5.88
C GLU A 112 15.28 12.04 -6.80
N SER A 113 14.44 13.02 -7.16
CA SER A 113 13.40 13.05 -8.22
C SER A 113 11.92 12.81 -7.84
N ASN A 114 11.08 13.81 -8.18
CA ASN A 114 9.61 13.83 -8.11
C ASN A 114 8.94 13.15 -9.32
N SER A 115 9.26 11.89 -9.64
CA SER A 115 8.61 11.20 -10.78
C SER A 115 7.12 10.91 -10.50
N ILE A 116 6.75 10.69 -9.24
CA ILE A 116 5.39 10.40 -8.80
C ILE A 116 4.68 11.69 -8.40
N THR A 117 3.56 11.97 -9.04
CA THR A 117 2.68 13.11 -8.71
C THR A 117 1.28 12.62 -8.41
N ASP A 118 0.59 13.36 -7.55
CA ASP A 118 -0.84 13.19 -7.26
C ASP A 118 -1.69 13.21 -8.53
N VAL A 119 -1.38 14.09 -9.50
CA VAL A 119 -2.09 14.20 -10.78
C VAL A 119 -2.04 12.90 -11.59
N ARG A 120 -0.89 12.20 -11.62
CA ARG A 120 -0.77 10.92 -12.36
C ARG A 120 -1.63 9.83 -11.73
N ILE A 121 -1.55 9.70 -10.41
CA ILE A 121 -2.35 8.74 -9.65
C ILE A 121 -3.84 9.04 -9.80
N GLU A 122 -4.24 10.30 -9.65
CA GLU A 122 -5.64 10.74 -9.75
C GLU A 122 -6.26 10.43 -11.12
N LYS A 123 -5.50 10.60 -12.21
CA LYS A 123 -5.98 10.24 -13.57
C LYS A 123 -6.35 8.77 -13.68
N VAL A 124 -5.52 7.88 -13.14
CA VAL A 124 -5.78 6.43 -13.17
C VAL A 124 -6.98 6.10 -12.30
N ILE A 125 -7.06 6.62 -11.07
CA ILE A 125 -8.19 6.40 -10.16
C ILE A 125 -9.50 6.86 -10.83
N GLN A 126 -9.51 8.06 -11.42
CA GLN A 126 -10.70 8.60 -12.08
C GLN A 126 -11.14 7.75 -13.27
N TYR A 127 -10.19 7.28 -14.10
CA TYR A 127 -10.50 6.34 -15.18
C TYR A 127 -11.18 5.07 -14.66
N PHE A 128 -10.67 4.50 -13.56
CA PHE A 128 -11.24 3.31 -12.96
C PHE A 128 -12.65 3.54 -12.40
N ASP A 129 -12.90 4.70 -11.80
CA ASP A 129 -14.23 5.06 -11.31
C ASP A 129 -15.22 5.32 -12.45
N ASP A 130 -14.81 6.05 -13.49
CA ASP A 130 -15.66 6.38 -14.63
C ASP A 130 -16.07 5.13 -15.43
N ASN A 131 -15.17 4.14 -15.56
CA ASN A 131 -15.41 2.96 -16.39
C ASN A 131 -15.93 1.75 -15.60
N TYR A 132 -15.57 1.62 -14.31
CA TYR A 132 -15.85 0.41 -13.54
C TYR A 132 -16.55 0.65 -12.19
N GLN A 133 -16.72 1.91 -11.77
CA GLN A 133 -17.15 2.27 -10.41
C GLN A 133 -16.26 1.60 -9.35
N PHE A 134 -14.96 1.53 -9.64
CA PHE A 134 -14.01 0.68 -8.93
C PHE A 134 -13.98 1.00 -7.43
N MET A 135 -13.90 2.28 -7.07
CA MET A 135 -13.80 2.71 -5.67
C MET A 135 -15.03 2.28 -4.87
N LYS A 136 -16.23 2.42 -5.44
CA LYS A 136 -17.48 1.99 -4.81
C LYS A 136 -17.57 0.47 -4.68
N LYS A 137 -17.12 -0.29 -5.67
CA LYS A 137 -17.23 -1.75 -5.67
C LYS A 137 -16.19 -2.42 -4.79
N VAL A 138 -14.93 -2.04 -4.96
CA VAL A 138 -13.79 -2.73 -4.35
C VAL A 138 -13.52 -2.20 -2.95
N PHE A 139 -13.58 -0.88 -2.76
CA PHE A 139 -13.18 -0.23 -1.52
C PHE A 139 -14.37 0.34 -0.72
N ASN A 140 -15.55 -0.28 -0.77
CA ASN A 140 -16.75 0.26 -0.14
C ASN A 140 -16.63 0.41 1.39
N TYR A 141 -16.10 1.53 1.84
CA TYR A 141 -16.05 1.89 3.25
C TYR A 141 -17.29 2.69 3.62
N LYS A 142 -17.90 2.37 4.76
CA LYS A 142 -18.97 3.16 5.38
C LYS A 142 -18.45 4.57 5.71
N ASN A 143 -18.41 5.46 4.72
CA ASN A 143 -17.96 6.86 4.79
C ASN A 143 -16.46 7.05 5.09
N ARG A 144 -15.57 6.19 4.57
CA ARG A 144 -14.11 6.42 4.64
C ARG A 144 -13.51 6.48 3.25
N LYS A 145 -12.50 7.32 3.09
CA LYS A 145 -11.70 7.40 1.86
C LYS A 145 -10.61 6.34 1.85
N VAL A 146 -10.33 5.77 0.68
CA VAL A 146 -9.09 5.00 0.45
C VAL A 146 -7.91 5.97 0.42
N PRO A 147 -6.89 5.79 1.28
CA PRO A 147 -5.66 6.56 1.20
C PRO A 147 -4.68 6.03 0.14
N PHE A 148 -4.24 6.96 -0.71
CA PHE A 148 -3.08 6.82 -1.58
C PHE A 148 -1.98 7.75 -1.08
N LEU A 149 -0.87 7.20 -0.61
CA LEU A 149 0.14 7.91 0.17
C LEU A 149 1.44 7.97 -0.61
N ILE A 150 1.89 9.17 -0.95
CA ILE A 150 3.16 9.39 -1.67
C ILE A 150 4.25 9.68 -0.64
N LEU A 151 5.25 8.80 -0.57
CA LEU A 151 6.34 8.87 0.39
C LEU A 151 7.61 9.39 -0.28
N ASP A 152 8.24 10.38 0.35
CA ASP A 152 9.55 10.89 -0.05
C ASP A 152 10.68 9.95 0.43
N MET A 153 10.67 8.75 -0.15
CA MET A 153 11.54 7.64 0.20
C MET A 153 11.85 6.83 -1.04
N LYS A 154 13.08 6.33 -1.14
CA LYS A 154 13.52 5.48 -2.25
C LYS A 154 13.70 4.04 -1.82
N LYS A 155 12.98 3.12 -2.45
CA LYS A 155 13.20 1.68 -2.29
C LYS A 155 13.69 1.11 -3.62
N GLU A 156 14.83 0.42 -3.61
CA GLU A 156 15.48 -0.07 -4.84
C GLU A 156 14.66 -1.18 -5.52
N ASP A 157 13.90 -1.95 -4.75
CA ASP A 157 13.24 -3.17 -5.22
C ASP A 157 11.77 -2.98 -5.65
N TYR A 158 11.10 -1.88 -5.27
CA TYR A 158 9.68 -1.67 -5.59
C TYR A 158 9.24 -0.20 -5.50
N VAL A 159 8.23 0.13 -6.30
CA VAL A 159 7.66 1.49 -6.46
C VAL A 159 6.43 1.70 -5.58
N SER A 160 5.78 0.63 -5.12
CA SER A 160 4.71 0.72 -4.14
C SER A 160 4.68 -0.45 -3.17
N GLU A 161 4.00 -0.25 -2.05
CA GLU A 161 3.52 -1.34 -1.21
C GLU A 161 2.07 -1.07 -0.83
N TYR A 162 1.38 -2.13 -0.42
CA TYR A 162 0.04 -2.00 0.14
C TYR A 162 -0.05 -2.65 1.50
N LEU A 163 -0.90 -2.08 2.35
CA LEU A 163 -1.28 -2.69 3.62
C LEU A 163 -2.79 -2.88 3.65
N THR A 164 -3.22 -3.98 4.27
CA THR A 164 -4.62 -4.22 4.58
C THR A 164 -4.81 -4.35 6.07
N LEU A 165 -5.78 -3.61 6.63
CA LEU A 165 -6.26 -3.82 7.99
C LEU A 165 -7.64 -4.46 7.91
N GLU A 166 -7.84 -5.53 8.66
CA GLU A 166 -9.12 -6.22 8.70
C GLU A 166 -10.13 -5.44 9.56
N ASP A 167 -11.31 -5.21 8.99
CA ASP A 167 -12.51 -4.73 9.66
C ASP A 167 -13.53 -5.87 9.61
N PRO A 168 -14.28 -6.18 10.69
CA PRO A 168 -15.31 -7.22 10.67
C PRO A 168 -16.23 -7.23 9.44
N ASP A 169 -16.49 -6.06 8.85
CA ASP A 169 -17.35 -5.91 7.68
C ASP A 169 -16.59 -5.62 6.37
N ASN A 170 -15.28 -5.34 6.41
CA ASN A 170 -14.50 -4.80 5.26
C ASN A 170 -12.97 -4.98 5.41
N PHE A 171 -12.16 -4.46 4.47
CA PHE A 171 -10.71 -4.35 4.66
C PHE A 171 -10.24 -2.93 4.35
N LEU A 172 -9.61 -2.24 5.29
CA LEU A 172 -8.99 -0.94 5.01
C LEU A 172 -7.74 -1.17 4.17
N TYR A 173 -7.65 -0.51 3.03
CA TYR A 173 -6.55 -0.64 2.07
C TYR A 173 -5.74 0.65 2.05
N PHE A 174 -4.44 0.52 2.17
CA PHE A 174 -3.48 1.62 2.09
C PHE A 174 -2.56 1.32 0.93
N CYS A 175 -2.42 2.27 0.02
CA CYS A 175 -1.42 2.19 -1.04
C CYS A 175 -0.34 3.23 -0.75
N PHE A 176 0.91 2.79 -0.61
CA PHE A 176 2.06 3.67 -0.43
C PHE A 176 2.91 3.63 -1.68
N PHE A 177 3.19 4.79 -2.24
CA PHE A 177 4.09 4.95 -3.38
C PHE A 177 5.43 5.50 -2.90
N PHE A 178 6.51 4.87 -3.34
CA PHE A 178 7.90 5.26 -3.08
C PHE A 178 8.50 5.84 -4.36
N PHE A 179 9.44 6.77 -4.23
CA PHE A 179 10.22 7.22 -5.37
C PHE A 179 11.09 6.07 -5.89
N ALA A 180 10.96 5.75 -7.17
CA ALA A 180 11.82 4.79 -7.85
C ALA A 180 13.14 5.46 -8.25
N SER A 181 14.25 4.70 -8.24
CA SER A 181 15.57 5.17 -8.68
C SER A 181 15.56 5.85 -10.04
N ASP A 182 14.82 5.24 -10.96
CA ASP A 182 14.86 5.48 -12.38
C ASP A 182 13.62 4.77 -12.96
N GLU A 183 12.77 5.51 -13.68
CA GLU A 183 11.77 4.90 -14.59
C GLU A 183 12.49 4.30 -15.83
N THR A 184 13.58 3.54 -15.64
CA THR A 184 14.39 2.98 -16.73
C THR A 184 14.04 1.53 -17.01
N GLU A 185 13.95 1.20 -18.31
CA GLU A 185 13.82 -0.06 -19.08
C GLU A 185 13.18 -1.32 -18.45
N ASN A 186 13.29 -1.55 -17.14
CA ASN A 186 12.74 -2.68 -16.41
C ASN A 186 11.89 -2.29 -15.16
N GLY A 187 11.82 -1.01 -14.79
CA GLY A 187 10.99 -0.52 -13.67
C GLY A 187 9.57 -0.18 -14.14
N ARG A 188 8.55 -0.41 -13.29
CA ARG A 188 7.16 -0.04 -13.59
C ARG A 188 6.95 1.47 -13.55
N THR A 189 6.07 1.96 -14.43
CA THR A 189 5.51 3.31 -14.32
C THR A 189 4.56 3.41 -13.13
N VAL A 190 4.27 4.64 -12.67
CA VAL A 190 3.28 4.82 -11.59
C VAL A 190 1.89 4.36 -12.00
N GLU A 191 1.54 4.52 -13.27
CA GLU A 191 0.27 4.06 -13.82
C GLU A 191 0.18 2.53 -13.73
N GLU A 192 1.19 1.82 -14.25
CA GLU A 192 1.25 0.36 -14.17
C GLU A 192 1.16 -0.15 -12.72
N GLU A 193 1.80 0.57 -11.79
CA GLU A 193 1.76 0.23 -10.38
C GLU A 193 0.38 0.46 -9.73
N VAL A 194 -0.35 1.51 -10.11
CA VAL A 194 -1.74 1.71 -9.66
C VAL A 194 -2.63 0.58 -10.19
N PHE A 195 -2.51 0.18 -11.47
CA PHE A 195 -3.26 -0.94 -12.04
C PHE A 195 -2.95 -2.27 -11.34
N TYR A 196 -1.69 -2.50 -10.97
CA TYR A 196 -1.28 -3.67 -10.20
C TYR A 196 -1.89 -3.69 -8.79
N ASN A 197 -1.81 -2.58 -8.05
CA ASN A 197 -2.43 -2.48 -6.71
C ASN A 197 -3.95 -2.65 -6.76
N PHE A 198 -4.60 -2.08 -7.78
CA PHE A 198 -6.04 -2.27 -7.99
C PHE A 198 -6.37 -3.73 -8.28
N SER A 199 -5.54 -4.41 -9.05
CA SER A 199 -5.71 -5.84 -9.30
C SER A 199 -5.60 -6.67 -8.02
N LEU A 200 -4.64 -6.35 -7.14
CA LEU A 200 -4.54 -6.96 -5.81
C LEU A 200 -5.78 -6.70 -4.94
N ALA A 201 -6.26 -5.46 -4.91
CA ALA A 201 -7.46 -5.09 -4.18
C ALA A 201 -8.72 -5.81 -4.72
N LEU A 202 -8.83 -5.95 -6.04
CA LEU A 202 -9.91 -6.67 -6.70
C LEU A 202 -9.88 -8.16 -6.34
N ILE A 203 -8.72 -8.81 -6.40
CA ILE A 203 -8.53 -10.20 -5.97
C ILE A 203 -8.97 -10.35 -4.51
N ARG A 204 -8.48 -9.48 -3.63
CA ARG A 204 -8.83 -9.49 -2.20
C ARG A 204 -10.34 -9.33 -1.97
N LYS A 205 -10.99 -8.42 -2.69
CA LYS A 205 -12.44 -8.21 -2.58
C LYS A 205 -13.24 -9.40 -3.10
N TYR A 206 -12.82 -9.96 -4.23
CA TYR A 206 -13.54 -11.03 -4.92
C TYR A 206 -13.41 -12.39 -4.21
N PHE A 207 -12.20 -12.74 -3.78
CA PHE A 207 -11.94 -14.04 -3.15
C PHE A 207 -11.93 -14.01 -1.62
N GLY A 208 -11.77 -12.85 -1.00
CA GLY A 208 -11.65 -12.74 0.45
C GLY A 208 -10.29 -13.25 0.97
N LYS A 209 -10.30 -13.98 2.09
CA LYS A 209 -9.09 -14.47 2.77
C LYS A 209 -8.60 -15.82 2.27
N ASP A 210 -9.44 -16.54 1.54
CA ASP A 210 -9.22 -17.94 1.22
C ASP A 210 -8.29 -18.14 0.01
N GLY A 211 -7.81 -17.05 -0.60
CA GLY A 211 -6.91 -17.07 -1.75
C GLY A 211 -7.66 -17.32 -3.07
N ILE A 212 -6.92 -17.56 -4.15
CA ILE A 212 -7.53 -17.78 -5.46
C ILE A 212 -8.20 -19.17 -5.53
N SER A 213 -9.39 -19.24 -6.11
CA SER A 213 -10.11 -20.52 -6.26
C SER A 213 -9.44 -21.46 -7.28
N ASP A 214 -9.63 -22.77 -7.15
CA ASP A 214 -9.15 -23.79 -8.09
C ASP A 214 -9.52 -23.49 -9.55
N SER A 215 -10.70 -22.92 -9.79
CA SER A 215 -11.13 -22.54 -11.15
C SER A 215 -10.24 -21.48 -11.81
N PHE A 216 -9.67 -20.58 -11.01
CA PHE A 216 -8.71 -19.58 -11.48
C PHE A 216 -7.30 -20.17 -11.61
N VAL A 217 -6.92 -21.11 -10.74
CA VAL A 217 -5.67 -21.87 -10.90
C VAL A 217 -5.67 -22.64 -12.22
N GLU A 218 -6.78 -23.32 -12.54
CA GLU A 218 -6.93 -24.03 -13.81
C GLU A 218 -6.94 -23.08 -15.01
N LEU A 219 -7.56 -21.90 -14.89
CA LEU A 219 -7.49 -20.87 -15.92
C LEU A 219 -6.03 -20.43 -16.17
N LEU A 220 -5.30 -20.07 -15.11
CA LEU A 220 -3.88 -19.69 -15.20
C LEU A 220 -3.04 -20.78 -15.87
N LYS A 221 -3.26 -22.03 -15.46
CA LYS A 221 -2.59 -23.23 -15.99
C LYS A 221 -2.80 -23.41 -17.48
N THR A 222 -4.04 -23.25 -17.94
CA THR A 222 -4.43 -23.46 -19.33
C THR A 222 -4.07 -22.28 -20.23
N THR A 223 -4.04 -21.06 -19.71
CA THR A 223 -3.80 -19.86 -20.53
C THR A 223 -2.33 -19.47 -20.64
N CYS A 224 -1.56 -19.54 -19.56
CA CYS A 224 -0.24 -18.89 -19.55
C CYS A 224 0.81 -19.48 -18.61
N ILE A 225 0.46 -20.21 -17.55
CA ILE A 225 1.41 -20.67 -16.52
C ILE A 225 1.13 -22.14 -16.15
N PRO A 226 1.62 -23.12 -16.94
CA PRO A 226 1.30 -24.54 -16.77
C PRO A 226 1.68 -25.16 -15.41
N LYS A 227 2.61 -24.51 -14.68
CA LYS A 227 3.13 -24.98 -13.39
C LYS A 227 2.68 -24.12 -12.21
N ILE A 228 1.57 -23.40 -12.36
CA ILE A 228 1.03 -22.50 -11.32
C ILE A 228 0.73 -23.21 -9.98
N GLU A 229 0.47 -24.52 -10.01
CA GLU A 229 0.22 -25.34 -8.82
C GLU A 229 1.52 -25.65 -8.03
N GLU A 230 2.70 -25.48 -8.63
CA GLU A 230 4.00 -25.77 -7.98
C GLU A 230 4.49 -24.60 -7.10
N ILE A 231 3.82 -23.45 -7.13
CA ILE A 231 4.21 -22.22 -6.41
C ILE A 231 3.25 -21.91 -5.25
N SER A 232 3.66 -21.02 -4.34
CA SER A 232 2.81 -20.65 -3.19
C SER A 232 1.60 -19.82 -3.59
N MET A 233 0.53 -19.86 -2.79
CA MET A 233 -0.69 -19.06 -2.97
C MET A 233 -0.38 -17.55 -3.12
N ASP A 234 0.56 -17.03 -2.33
CA ASP A 234 0.98 -15.63 -2.42
C ASP A 234 1.58 -15.30 -3.80
N GLN A 235 2.42 -16.20 -4.33
CA GLN A 235 2.99 -16.04 -5.68
C GLN A 235 1.91 -16.16 -6.76
N GLN A 236 0.91 -17.02 -6.57
CA GLN A 236 -0.22 -17.12 -7.49
C GLN A 236 -1.07 -15.83 -7.50
N ILE A 237 -1.28 -15.20 -6.34
CA ILE A 237 -1.98 -13.90 -6.23
C ILE A 237 -1.21 -12.81 -6.97
N VAL A 238 0.12 -12.73 -6.77
CA VAL A 238 0.99 -11.78 -7.47
C VAL A 238 0.85 -11.95 -8.99
N ILE A 239 1.00 -13.19 -9.47
CA ILE A 239 0.85 -13.52 -10.89
C ILE A 239 -0.52 -13.13 -11.43
N LEU A 240 -1.60 -13.44 -10.71
CA LEU A 240 -2.94 -13.06 -11.14
C LEU A 240 -3.09 -11.54 -11.18
N ALA A 241 -2.52 -10.82 -10.21
CA ALA A 241 -2.53 -9.36 -10.21
C ALA A 241 -1.76 -8.77 -11.41
N GLU A 242 -0.63 -9.35 -11.83
CA GLU A 242 0.06 -8.97 -13.06
C GLU A 242 -0.83 -9.09 -14.29
N LEU A 243 -1.51 -10.23 -14.41
CA LEU A 243 -2.32 -10.57 -15.57
C LEU A 243 -3.59 -9.70 -15.63
N LEU A 244 -4.25 -9.49 -14.49
CA LEU A 244 -5.39 -8.58 -14.40
C LEU A 244 -4.97 -7.13 -14.68
N SER A 245 -3.82 -6.68 -14.17
CA SER A 245 -3.25 -5.36 -14.43
C SER A 245 -3.02 -5.16 -15.93
N ALA A 246 -2.31 -6.11 -16.57
CA ALA A 246 -2.06 -6.11 -17.99
C ALA A 246 -3.35 -6.10 -18.83
N GLY A 247 -4.36 -6.87 -18.41
CA GLY A 247 -5.67 -6.91 -19.06
C GLY A 247 -6.44 -5.60 -18.93
N LEU A 248 -6.50 -5.01 -17.73
CA LEU A 248 -7.18 -3.75 -17.47
C LEU A 248 -6.50 -2.55 -18.17
N MET A 249 -5.17 -2.59 -18.34
CA MET A 249 -4.43 -1.58 -19.10
C MET A 249 -4.62 -1.75 -20.62
N TYR A 250 -4.98 -2.93 -21.10
CA TYR A 250 -5.12 -3.21 -22.53
C TYR A 250 -6.30 -2.45 -23.17
N GLU A 251 -5.99 -1.68 -24.21
CA GLU A 251 -6.85 -0.73 -24.91
C GLU A 251 -7.37 0.41 -24.01
N SER A 252 -6.73 0.64 -22.87
CA SER A 252 -6.97 1.82 -22.05
C SER A 252 -6.14 3.02 -22.54
N PRO A 253 -6.48 4.26 -22.14
CA PRO A 253 -5.62 5.42 -22.35
C PRO A 253 -4.22 5.27 -21.72
N PHE A 254 -4.02 4.29 -20.84
CA PHE A 254 -2.76 4.06 -20.13
C PHE A 254 -1.93 2.90 -20.70
N GLN A 255 -2.36 2.27 -21.80
CA GLN A 255 -1.64 1.11 -22.37
C GLN A 255 -0.17 1.43 -22.69
N GLU A 256 0.14 2.67 -23.08
CA GLU A 256 1.50 3.11 -23.39
C GLU A 256 2.47 3.04 -22.20
N TYR A 257 1.93 3.08 -20.97
CA TYR A 257 2.71 3.00 -19.73
C TYR A 257 2.99 1.57 -19.27
N TYR A 258 2.44 0.56 -19.95
CA TYR A 258 2.70 -0.85 -19.65
C TYR A 258 4.01 -1.27 -20.28
N ILE A 259 5.07 -1.38 -19.47
CA ILE A 259 6.44 -1.61 -19.97
C ILE A 259 6.67 -3.08 -20.31
N SER A 260 5.96 -3.99 -19.63
CA SER A 260 6.15 -5.43 -19.81
C SER A 260 5.67 -5.94 -21.18
N THR A 261 6.54 -6.66 -21.88
CA THR A 261 6.19 -7.39 -23.10
C THR A 261 5.88 -8.87 -22.84
N LEU A 262 5.76 -9.28 -21.56
CA LEU A 262 5.65 -10.69 -21.18
C LEU A 262 4.35 -11.35 -21.66
N PHE A 263 3.28 -10.59 -21.80
CA PHE A 263 1.96 -11.13 -22.16
C PHE A 263 1.54 -10.74 -23.58
N SER A 264 1.11 -11.74 -24.35
CA SER A 264 0.53 -11.53 -25.68
C SER A 264 -0.80 -10.78 -25.60
N ASN A 265 -1.24 -10.20 -26.73
CA ASN A 265 -2.54 -9.53 -26.81
C ASN A 265 -3.71 -10.48 -26.49
N ASP A 266 -3.61 -11.76 -26.85
CA ASP A 266 -4.64 -12.76 -26.53
C ASP A 266 -4.76 -12.97 -25.02
N ILE A 267 -3.63 -13.07 -24.31
CA ILE A 267 -3.61 -13.17 -22.84
C ILE A 267 -4.22 -11.91 -22.23
N LYS A 268 -3.80 -10.72 -22.69
CA LYS A 268 -4.35 -9.44 -22.21
C LYS A 268 -5.87 -9.36 -22.40
N THR A 269 -6.37 -9.79 -23.56
CA THR A 269 -7.81 -9.83 -23.87
C THR A 269 -8.57 -10.77 -22.93
N ILE A 270 -8.03 -11.96 -22.67
CA ILE A 270 -8.64 -12.91 -21.73
C ILE A 270 -8.72 -12.30 -20.33
N TYR A 271 -7.62 -11.75 -19.82
CA TYR A 271 -7.60 -11.22 -18.45
C TYR A 271 -8.33 -9.89 -18.27
N LYS A 272 -8.51 -9.10 -19.34
CA LYS A 272 -9.46 -7.98 -19.37
C LYS A 272 -10.89 -8.46 -19.09
N ALA A 273 -11.35 -9.47 -19.82
CA ALA A 273 -12.68 -10.04 -19.64
C ALA A 273 -12.84 -10.70 -18.25
N VAL A 274 -11.78 -11.32 -17.73
CA VAL A 274 -11.78 -11.88 -16.36
C VAL A 274 -11.93 -10.77 -15.32
N ALA A 275 -11.15 -9.69 -15.41
CA ALA A 275 -11.22 -8.57 -14.49
C ALA A 275 -12.60 -7.89 -14.49
N GLU A 276 -13.15 -7.64 -15.67
CA GLU A 276 -14.50 -7.07 -15.84
C GLU A 276 -15.58 -7.97 -15.24
N ARG A 277 -15.46 -9.29 -15.42
CA ARG A 277 -16.39 -10.26 -14.81
C ARG A 277 -16.29 -10.24 -13.29
N MET A 278 -15.08 -10.18 -12.73
CA MET A 278 -14.89 -10.07 -11.28
C MET A 278 -15.54 -8.78 -10.74
N LEU A 279 -15.33 -7.65 -11.41
CA LEU A 279 -15.93 -6.36 -11.06
C LEU A 279 -17.45 -6.36 -11.17
N ASN A 280 -18.03 -7.10 -12.12
CA ASN A 280 -19.48 -7.18 -12.29
C ASN A 280 -20.16 -8.11 -11.28
N ALA A 281 -19.43 -9.09 -10.75
CA ALA A 281 -19.93 -9.99 -9.71
C ALA A 281 -19.93 -9.37 -8.31
N ILE A 282 -19.10 -8.33 -8.08
CA ILE A 282 -19.10 -7.59 -6.82
C ILE A 282 -20.32 -6.68 -6.79
N THR A 283 -21.28 -6.99 -5.91
CA THR A 283 -22.46 -6.16 -5.69
C THR A 283 -22.09 -4.92 -4.88
N THR A 284 -22.61 -3.76 -5.29
CA THR A 284 -22.56 -2.55 -4.46
C THR A 284 -23.71 -2.59 -3.46
N PRO A 285 -23.45 -2.48 -2.15
CA PRO A 285 -24.49 -2.16 -1.18
C PRO A 285 -25.21 -0.87 -1.60
N ASP A 286 -26.53 -0.89 -1.48
CA ASP A 286 -27.41 0.27 -1.67
C ASP A 286 -27.16 1.36 -0.63
#